data_AF-A0A7S4W6S6-F1
#
_entry.id   AF-A0A7S4W6S6-F1
#
_cell.length_a   1.000
_cell.length_b   1.000
_cell.length_c   1.000
_cell.angle_alpha   90.00
_cell.angle_beta   90.00
_cell.angle_gamma   90.00
#
_symmetry.space_group_name_H-M   'P 1'
#
loop_
_entity.id
_entity.type
_entity.pdbx_description
1 polymer ?
#
loop_
_entity_poly.entity_id
_entity_poly.type
_entity_poly.pdbx_seq_one_letter_code
_entity_poly.pdbx_strand_id
1 'polypeptide(L)'
;MTCYVDGNATAADKAALAVAQKGWAVCREPGKRGDRKFVLACVAENPLAITAVSDDLLDDREIMLTVVKQNGSLLALASEKLRADKEVVMAAVKQRGWALSCASAALRADRQVVLAAVSNCGIALEFATRELRSDSEVVAAAVRQDVLAERFGSASAKRDDGYVDRIVHKGKDSNLPLSNAMNLFMRGD
;
A
#
# COMPACT_ATOMS: atom_id res chain seq x y z
N MET A 1 -15.60 -36.19 6.15
CA MET A 1 -14.78 -37.32 5.66
C MET A 1 -13.40 -37.19 6.29
N THR A 2 -13.03 -38.10 7.19
CA THR A 2 -11.76 -38.05 7.93
C THR A 2 -10.65 -38.70 7.13
N CYS A 3 -9.72 -37.91 6.63
CA CYS A 3 -8.52 -38.42 5.96
C CYS A 3 -7.60 -39.05 7.00
N TYR A 4 -7.53 -40.38 7.01
CA TYR A 4 -6.44 -41.13 7.63
C TYR A 4 -5.16 -40.76 6.86
N VAL A 5 -4.09 -40.39 7.56
CA VAL A 5 -2.80 -40.04 6.92
C VAL A 5 -1.69 -40.80 7.61
N ASP A 6 -0.90 -41.53 6.82
CA ASP A 6 0.01 -42.56 7.32
C ASP A 6 1.07 -42.05 8.30
N GLY A 7 1.38 -42.91 9.28
CA GLY A 7 2.24 -42.61 10.43
C GLY A 7 3.73 -42.41 10.14
N ASN A 8 4.13 -42.19 8.89
CA ASN A 8 5.54 -42.09 8.47
C ASN A 8 5.90 -40.81 7.70
N ALA A 9 4.97 -39.85 7.58
CA ALA A 9 5.32 -38.50 7.13
C ALA A 9 6.21 -37.81 8.18
N THR A 10 7.39 -37.36 7.78
CA THR A 10 8.33 -36.68 8.67
C THR A 10 7.74 -35.36 9.17
N ALA A 11 8.33 -34.77 10.22
CA ALA A 11 7.92 -33.43 10.67
C ALA A 11 8.05 -32.38 9.55
N ALA A 12 9.01 -32.56 8.64
CA ALA A 12 9.17 -31.71 7.46
C ALA A 12 8.04 -31.92 6.43
N ASP A 13 7.60 -33.15 6.20
CA ASP A 13 6.50 -33.45 5.28
C ASP A 13 5.15 -32.93 5.80
N LYS A 14 4.93 -33.01 7.12
CA LYS A 14 3.72 -32.44 7.76
C LYS A 14 3.74 -30.90 7.72
N ALA A 15 4.88 -30.28 7.95
CA ALA A 15 5.06 -28.84 7.78
C ALA A 15 4.87 -28.42 6.29
N ALA A 16 5.39 -29.19 5.34
CA ALA A 16 5.18 -28.97 3.91
C ALA A 16 3.71 -29.14 3.51
N LEU A 17 2.99 -30.11 4.07
CA LEU A 17 1.56 -30.30 3.83
C LEU A 17 0.71 -29.21 4.50
N ALA A 18 1.15 -28.64 5.62
CA ALA A 18 0.53 -27.46 6.23
C ALA A 18 0.78 -26.19 5.39
N VAL A 19 2.01 -26.02 4.87
CA VAL A 19 2.35 -24.98 3.87
C VAL A 19 1.61 -25.21 2.55
N ALA A 20 1.14 -26.43 2.26
CA ALA A 20 0.26 -26.73 1.14
C ALA A 20 -1.25 -26.47 1.41
N GLN A 21 -1.66 -26.02 2.60
CA GLN A 21 -3.07 -25.77 2.96
C GLN A 21 -3.65 -24.33 2.84
N LYS A 22 -2.96 -23.18 2.79
CA LYS A 22 -1.55 -22.83 3.00
C LYS A 22 -1.37 -21.83 4.16
N GLY A 23 -2.04 -20.67 4.04
CA GLY A 23 -1.71 -19.43 4.74
C GLY A 23 -1.88 -19.38 6.26
N TRP A 24 -2.42 -20.42 6.90
CA TRP A 24 -2.63 -20.47 8.36
C TRP A 24 -1.74 -21.51 9.06
N ALA A 25 -0.72 -22.05 8.37
CA ALA A 25 0.22 -23.01 8.95
C ALA A 25 0.94 -22.46 10.20
N VAL A 26 1.35 -21.18 10.15
CA VAL A 26 1.97 -20.44 11.28
C VAL A 26 1.08 -20.41 12.53
N CYS A 27 -0.24 -20.44 12.37
CA CYS A 27 -1.18 -20.53 13.49
C CYS A 27 -1.17 -21.91 14.16
N ARG A 28 -0.95 -22.98 13.39
CA ARG A 28 -1.03 -24.39 13.84
C ARG A 28 0.26 -24.92 14.46
N GLU A 29 1.42 -24.38 14.09
CA GLU A 29 2.72 -24.78 14.65
C GLU A 29 3.37 -23.62 15.44
N PRO A 30 2.97 -23.39 16.71
CA PRO A 30 3.46 -22.26 17.50
C PRO A 30 4.99 -22.25 17.69
N GLY A 31 5.62 -23.42 17.75
CA GLY A 31 7.09 -23.56 17.82
C GLY A 31 7.85 -23.17 16.54
N LYS A 32 7.16 -22.90 15.42
CA LYS A 32 7.74 -22.48 14.14
C LYS A 32 7.53 -21.01 13.80
N ARG A 33 6.88 -20.24 14.69
CA ARG A 33 6.60 -18.80 14.47
C ARG A 33 7.84 -17.92 14.34
N GLY A 34 8.97 -18.33 14.93
CA GLY A 34 10.27 -17.66 14.78
C GLY A 34 11.16 -18.23 13.67
N ASP A 35 10.74 -19.28 12.94
CA ASP A 35 11.55 -19.88 11.88
C ASP A 35 11.43 -19.04 10.60
N ARG A 36 12.38 -18.12 10.41
CA ARG A 36 12.44 -17.17 9.28
C ARG A 36 12.17 -17.82 7.91
N LYS A 37 12.75 -19.00 7.64
CA LYS A 37 12.62 -19.67 6.33
C LYS A 37 11.20 -20.20 6.14
N PHE A 38 10.61 -20.78 7.19
CA PHE A 38 9.24 -21.27 7.19
C PHE A 38 8.23 -20.12 7.05
N VAL A 39 8.43 -19.03 7.80
CA VAL A 39 7.58 -17.84 7.74
C VAL A 39 7.62 -17.21 6.34
N LEU A 40 8.80 -17.07 5.73
CA LEU A 40 8.94 -16.51 4.38
C LEU A 40 8.21 -17.36 3.33
N ALA A 41 8.27 -18.69 3.43
CA ALA A 41 7.49 -19.59 2.58
C ALA A 41 5.97 -19.44 2.77
N CYS A 42 5.49 -19.32 4.01
CA CYS A 42 4.06 -19.09 4.30
C CYS A 42 3.58 -17.74 3.76
N VAL A 43 4.38 -16.68 3.97
CA VAL A 43 4.12 -15.31 3.53
C VAL A 43 4.11 -15.18 2.01
N ALA A 44 4.96 -15.92 1.30
CA ALA A 44 4.99 -15.95 -0.16
C ALA A 44 3.69 -16.50 -0.76
N GLU A 45 2.99 -17.38 -0.04
CA GLU A 45 1.75 -18.03 -0.47
C GLU A 45 0.49 -17.30 0.02
N ASN A 46 0.52 -16.70 1.21
CA ASN A 46 -0.53 -15.84 1.72
C ASN A 46 0.05 -14.77 2.65
N PRO A 47 -0.02 -13.48 2.30
CA PRO A 47 0.61 -12.42 3.07
C PRO A 47 -0.08 -12.20 4.44
N LEU A 48 -1.32 -12.67 4.64
CA LEU A 48 -2.00 -12.63 5.95
C LEU A 48 -1.36 -13.55 7.00
N ALA A 49 -0.52 -14.51 6.58
CA ALA A 49 0.25 -15.37 7.49
C ALA A 49 1.10 -14.57 8.49
N ILE A 50 1.50 -13.34 8.13
CA ILE A 50 2.28 -12.45 9.00
C ILE A 50 1.60 -12.14 10.33
N THR A 51 0.26 -12.16 10.39
CA THR A 51 -0.53 -11.89 11.61
C THR A 51 -0.34 -12.89 12.75
N ALA A 52 0.28 -14.05 12.47
CA ALA A 52 0.54 -15.11 13.45
C ALA A 52 2.02 -15.28 13.80
N VAL A 53 2.89 -14.43 13.25
CA VAL A 53 4.34 -14.45 13.42
C VAL A 53 4.72 -13.72 14.73
N SER A 54 5.90 -14.00 15.28
CA SER A 54 6.45 -13.23 16.41
C SER A 54 6.89 -11.82 15.99
N ASP A 55 6.74 -10.85 16.90
CA ASP A 55 7.05 -9.44 16.67
C ASP A 55 8.47 -9.20 16.11
N ASP A 56 9.47 -9.98 16.56
CA ASP A 56 10.86 -9.95 16.07
C ASP A 56 11.00 -10.07 14.54
N LEU A 57 10.07 -10.76 13.87
CA LEU A 57 10.06 -10.93 12.41
C LEU A 57 9.14 -9.94 11.69
N LEU A 58 8.35 -9.14 12.41
CA LEU A 58 7.69 -7.94 11.86
C LEU A 58 8.70 -6.82 11.58
N ASP A 59 9.88 -6.89 12.20
CA ASP A 59 11.06 -6.09 11.91
C ASP A 59 11.93 -6.63 10.76
N ASP A 60 11.65 -7.85 10.26
CA ASP A 60 12.39 -8.41 9.11
C ASP A 60 11.96 -7.75 7.80
N ARG A 61 12.88 -6.94 7.27
CA ARG A 61 12.71 -6.18 6.03
C ARG A 61 12.37 -7.04 4.81
N GLU A 62 12.94 -8.23 4.67
CA GLU A 62 12.74 -9.09 3.49
C GLU A 62 11.37 -9.77 3.53
N ILE A 63 10.97 -10.23 4.73
CA ILE A 63 9.62 -10.75 4.96
C ILE A 63 8.62 -9.63 4.68
N MET A 64 8.80 -8.45 5.26
CA MET A 64 7.87 -7.34 5.07
C MET A 64 7.79 -6.87 3.61
N LEU A 65 8.92 -6.80 2.88
CA LEU A 65 8.93 -6.51 1.44
C LEU A 65 8.12 -7.52 0.64
N THR A 66 8.18 -8.80 1.00
CA THR A 66 7.40 -9.87 0.35
C THR A 66 5.91 -9.70 0.63
N VAL A 67 5.54 -9.40 1.89
CA VAL A 67 4.16 -9.12 2.30
C VAL A 67 3.57 -7.93 1.56
N VAL A 68 4.20 -6.75 1.62
CA VAL A 68 3.60 -5.50 1.10
C VAL A 68 3.51 -5.46 -0.42
N LYS A 69 4.38 -6.18 -1.14
CA LYS A 69 4.27 -6.40 -2.59
C LYS A 69 2.98 -7.12 -2.96
N GLN A 70 2.53 -8.06 -2.12
CA GLN A 70 1.27 -8.77 -2.34
C GLN A 70 0.06 -8.02 -1.78
N ASN A 71 0.18 -7.38 -0.62
CA ASN A 71 -0.89 -6.59 -0.01
C ASN A 71 -0.35 -5.40 0.80
N GLY A 72 -0.35 -4.22 0.18
CA GLY A 72 0.19 -2.99 0.78
C GLY A 72 -0.49 -2.53 2.09
N SER A 73 -1.72 -2.98 2.38
CA SER A 73 -2.40 -2.68 3.65
C SER A 73 -1.67 -3.25 4.87
N LEU A 74 -0.88 -4.30 4.71
CA LEU A 74 -0.18 -4.96 5.81
C LEU A 74 1.07 -4.20 6.28
N LEU A 75 1.43 -3.10 5.61
CA LEU A 75 2.40 -2.12 6.12
C LEU A 75 2.01 -1.60 7.52
N ALA A 76 0.71 -1.61 7.87
CA ALA A 76 0.22 -1.25 9.20
C ALA A 76 0.76 -2.15 10.33
N LEU A 77 1.13 -3.39 10.02
CA LEU A 77 1.71 -4.36 10.97
C LEU A 77 3.24 -4.25 11.08
N ALA A 78 3.88 -3.48 10.20
CA ALA A 78 5.31 -3.29 10.23
C ALA A 78 5.73 -2.37 11.38
N SER A 79 6.94 -2.59 11.92
CA SER A 79 7.51 -1.71 12.94
C SER A 79 7.64 -0.26 12.45
N GLU A 80 7.78 0.70 13.37
CA GLU A 80 8.00 2.11 13.01
C GLU A 80 9.22 2.30 12.11
N LYS A 81 10.26 1.49 12.32
CA LYS A 81 11.48 1.47 11.51
C LYS A 81 11.19 1.08 10.06
N LEU A 82 10.40 0.03 9.81
CA LEU A 82 10.03 -0.36 8.45
C LEU A 82 8.97 0.57 7.83
N ARG A 83 8.09 1.18 8.64
CA ARG A 83 7.19 2.27 8.20
C ARG A 83 7.95 3.57 7.87
N ALA A 84 9.23 3.66 8.22
CA ALA A 84 10.17 4.70 7.80
C ALA A 84 11.14 4.24 6.68
N ASP A 85 11.13 2.97 6.27
CA ASP A 85 11.93 2.48 5.14
C ASP A 85 11.25 2.86 3.81
N LYS A 86 11.91 3.73 3.04
CA LYS A 86 11.38 4.25 1.78
C LYS A 86 11.09 3.15 0.76
N GLU A 87 11.87 2.08 0.67
CA GLU A 87 11.61 1.01 -0.30
C GLU A 87 10.42 0.14 0.10
N VAL A 88 10.29 -0.18 1.41
CA VAL A 88 9.15 -0.94 1.95
C VAL A 88 7.85 -0.16 1.71
N VAL A 89 7.84 1.13 2.06
CA VAL A 89 6.67 2.00 1.82
C VAL A 89 6.41 2.18 0.32
N MET A 90 7.44 2.37 -0.52
CA MET A 90 7.26 2.48 -1.97
C MET A 90 6.67 1.22 -2.59
N ALA A 91 7.03 0.03 -2.12
CA ALA A 91 6.39 -1.21 -2.53
C ALA A 91 4.92 -1.27 -2.09
N ALA A 92 4.62 -0.87 -0.84
CA ALA A 92 3.27 -0.85 -0.31
C ALA A 92 2.33 0.12 -1.05
N VAL A 93 2.75 1.37 -1.30
CA VAL A 93 1.91 2.38 -1.97
C VAL A 93 1.67 2.07 -3.45
N LYS A 94 2.64 1.42 -4.12
CA LYS A 94 2.48 0.89 -5.48
C LYS A 94 1.43 -0.22 -5.57
N GLN A 95 1.25 -1.02 -4.51
CA GLN A 95 0.12 -1.95 -4.41
C GLN A 95 -1.16 -1.16 -4.08
N ARG A 96 -1.21 -0.50 -2.91
CA ARG A 96 -2.37 0.27 -2.43
C ARG A 96 -1.96 1.69 -2.05
N GLY A 97 -2.41 2.71 -2.79
CA GLY A 97 -2.10 4.12 -2.48
C GLY A 97 -2.40 4.54 -1.04
N TRP A 98 -3.46 3.98 -0.42
CA TRP A 98 -3.82 4.24 0.98
C TRP A 98 -2.79 3.74 2.02
N ALA A 99 -1.84 2.88 1.63
CA ALA A 99 -0.73 2.48 2.51
C ALA A 99 0.14 3.67 2.95
N LEU A 100 0.07 4.80 2.24
CA LEU A 100 0.69 6.06 2.64
C LEU A 100 0.25 6.51 4.05
N SER A 101 -0.99 6.20 4.46
CA SER A 101 -1.51 6.48 5.81
C SER A 101 -0.67 5.86 6.93
N CYS A 102 -0.08 4.69 6.67
CA CYS A 102 0.76 3.95 7.62
C CYS A 102 2.22 4.42 7.62
N ALA A 103 2.64 5.18 6.61
CA ALA A 103 4.01 5.62 6.48
C ALA A 103 4.40 6.67 7.54
N SER A 104 5.69 6.71 7.89
CA SER A 104 6.26 7.73 8.77
C SER A 104 5.94 9.15 8.28
N ALA A 105 5.91 10.11 9.20
CA ALA A 105 5.64 11.52 8.85
C ALA A 105 6.63 12.07 7.79
N ALA A 106 7.90 11.63 7.84
CA ALA A 106 8.91 11.99 6.86
C ALA A 106 8.57 11.47 5.45
N LEU A 107 8.13 10.22 5.32
CA LEU A 107 7.74 9.67 4.01
C LEU A 107 6.40 10.20 3.50
N ARG A 108 5.51 10.67 4.40
CA ARG A 108 4.31 11.44 4.02
C ARG A 108 4.60 12.87 3.56
N ALA A 109 5.83 13.34 3.78
CA ALA A 109 6.39 14.57 3.21
C ALA A 109 7.30 14.31 1.99
N ASP A 110 7.61 13.04 1.66
CA ASP A 110 8.41 12.70 0.50
C ASP A 110 7.55 12.76 -0.78
N ARG A 111 7.85 13.75 -1.61
CA ARG A 111 7.15 14.02 -2.88
C ARG A 111 7.08 12.80 -3.80
N GLN A 112 8.12 11.96 -3.86
CA GLN A 112 8.14 10.79 -4.73
C GLN A 112 7.21 9.69 -4.21
N VAL A 113 7.18 9.49 -2.89
CA VAL A 113 6.31 8.51 -2.23
C VAL A 113 4.84 8.93 -2.36
N VAL A 114 4.54 10.21 -2.14
CA VAL A 114 3.18 10.75 -2.31
C VAL A 114 2.74 10.68 -3.77
N LEU A 115 3.59 11.07 -4.74
CA LEU A 115 3.25 10.96 -6.17
C LEU A 115 2.94 9.51 -6.59
N ALA A 116 3.71 8.53 -6.11
CA ALA A 116 3.44 7.11 -6.35
C ALA A 116 2.11 6.67 -5.71
N ALA A 117 1.79 7.15 -4.51
CA ALA A 117 0.54 6.84 -3.83
C ALA A 117 -0.69 7.43 -4.55
N VAL A 118 -0.65 8.72 -4.93
CA VAL A 118 -1.79 9.40 -5.58
C VAL A 118 -2.01 8.94 -7.01
N SER A 119 -0.95 8.51 -7.71
CA SER A 119 -1.05 7.90 -9.04
C SER A 119 -1.75 6.54 -9.03
N ASN A 120 -1.77 5.86 -7.87
CA ASN A 120 -2.52 4.62 -7.67
C ASN A 120 -3.94 4.92 -7.13
N CYS A 121 -4.08 5.84 -6.17
CA CYS A 121 -5.37 6.29 -5.66
C CYS A 121 -5.32 7.77 -5.26
N GLY A 122 -6.08 8.63 -5.95
CA GLY A 122 -6.06 10.09 -5.72
C GLY A 122 -6.38 10.50 -4.28
N ILE A 123 -7.29 9.78 -3.60
CA ILE A 123 -7.64 10.00 -2.18
C ILE A 123 -6.42 9.90 -1.25
N ALA A 124 -5.36 9.19 -1.63
CA ALA A 124 -4.14 9.10 -0.82
C ALA A 124 -3.51 10.49 -0.51
N LEU A 125 -3.83 11.51 -1.29
CA LEU A 125 -3.47 12.91 -1.04
C LEU A 125 -3.89 13.40 0.35
N GLU A 126 -4.97 12.86 0.93
CA GLU A 126 -5.43 13.18 2.28
C GLU A 126 -4.32 13.00 3.34
N PHE A 127 -3.52 11.94 3.20
CA PHE A 127 -2.48 11.53 4.16
C PHE A 127 -1.14 12.27 3.98
N ALA A 128 -0.96 12.99 2.88
CA ALA A 128 0.24 13.78 2.61
C ALA A 128 0.32 15.04 3.51
N THR A 129 1.53 15.60 3.68
CA THR A 129 1.67 16.86 4.44
C THR A 129 0.95 18.03 3.77
N ARG A 130 0.67 19.08 4.57
CA ARG A 130 0.03 20.32 4.08
C ARG A 130 0.84 21.00 2.96
N GLU A 131 2.17 20.83 2.96
CA GLU A 131 3.05 21.33 1.90
C GLU A 131 2.76 20.63 0.57
N LEU A 132 2.78 19.28 0.54
CA LEU A 132 2.49 18.52 -0.67
C LEU A 132 1.02 18.60 -1.10
N ARG A 133 0.09 18.81 -0.16
CA ARG A 133 -1.30 19.19 -0.46
C ARG A 133 -1.44 20.61 -1.01
N SER A 134 -0.37 21.40 -1.02
CA SER A 134 -0.28 22.71 -1.65
C SER A 134 0.61 22.73 -2.90
N ASP A 135 1.28 21.62 -3.24
CA ASP A 135 1.98 21.42 -4.51
C ASP A 135 0.93 21.16 -5.61
N SER A 136 0.80 22.11 -6.53
CA SER A 136 -0.18 22.09 -7.61
C SER A 136 0.06 20.97 -8.64
N GLU A 137 1.26 20.40 -8.76
CA GLU A 137 1.47 19.19 -9.57
C GLU A 137 0.99 17.93 -8.85
N VAL A 138 1.26 17.80 -7.54
CA VAL A 138 0.83 16.66 -6.73
C VAL A 138 -0.70 16.62 -6.62
N VAL A 139 -1.33 17.78 -6.38
CA VAL A 139 -2.80 17.89 -6.36
C VAL A 139 -3.38 17.58 -7.75
N ALA A 140 -2.82 18.13 -8.83
CA ALA A 140 -3.31 17.83 -10.18
C ALA A 140 -3.13 16.35 -10.58
N ALA A 141 -2.08 15.67 -10.08
CA ALA A 141 -1.91 14.23 -10.26
C ALA A 141 -2.98 13.43 -9.49
N ALA A 142 -3.30 13.82 -8.26
CA ALA A 142 -4.35 13.18 -7.47
C ALA A 142 -5.74 13.36 -8.07
N VAL A 143 -6.09 14.57 -8.54
CA VAL A 143 -7.39 14.91 -9.13
C VAL A 143 -7.64 14.19 -10.45
N ARG A 144 -6.58 13.90 -11.23
CA ARG A 144 -6.67 13.04 -12.42
C ARG A 144 -7.08 11.60 -12.09
N GLN A 145 -6.57 11.05 -10.99
CA GLN A 145 -6.85 9.68 -10.58
C GLN A 145 -8.20 9.56 -9.85
N ASP A 146 -8.57 10.56 -9.06
CA ASP A 146 -9.89 10.66 -8.43
C ASP A 146 -10.28 12.14 -8.27
N VAL A 147 -11.35 12.55 -8.93
CA VAL A 147 -11.88 13.94 -8.84
C VAL A 147 -12.20 14.32 -7.39
N LEU A 148 -12.60 13.36 -6.55
CA LEU A 148 -12.89 13.61 -5.13
C LEU A 148 -11.66 14.03 -4.33
N ALA A 149 -10.45 13.75 -4.82
CA ALA A 149 -9.19 14.15 -4.19
C ALA A 149 -8.99 15.68 -4.16
N GLU A 150 -9.71 16.41 -5.02
CA GLU A 150 -9.66 17.87 -5.11
C GLU A 150 -10.07 18.54 -3.79
N ARG A 151 -10.87 17.88 -2.94
CA ARG A 151 -11.21 18.34 -1.59
C ARG A 151 -9.99 18.44 -0.65
N PHE A 152 -8.93 17.68 -0.91
CA PHE A 152 -7.75 17.61 -0.06
C PHE A 152 -6.67 18.61 -0.48
N GLY A 153 -6.64 19.01 -1.76
CA GLY A 153 -5.76 20.08 -2.24
C GLY A 153 -6.10 21.43 -1.61
N SER A 154 -5.07 22.20 -1.22
CA SER A 154 -5.27 23.53 -0.67
C SER A 154 -5.77 24.52 -1.72
N ALA A 155 -6.46 25.58 -1.30
CA ALA A 155 -6.95 26.60 -2.23
C ALA A 155 -5.81 27.28 -3.02
N SER A 156 -4.60 27.37 -2.44
CA SER A 156 -3.42 27.91 -3.11
C SER A 156 -2.97 27.06 -4.30
N ALA A 157 -3.00 25.73 -4.17
CA ALA A 157 -2.65 24.81 -5.27
C ALA A 157 -3.57 24.97 -6.49
N LYS A 158 -4.85 25.28 -6.24
CA LYS A 158 -5.90 25.41 -7.27
C LYS A 158 -5.88 26.76 -8.01
N ARG A 159 -5.20 27.76 -7.44
CA ARG A 159 -5.04 29.12 -8.02
C ARG A 159 -3.78 29.27 -8.87
N ASP A 160 -2.98 28.22 -8.98
CA ASP A 160 -1.82 28.19 -9.87
C ASP A 160 -2.27 28.18 -11.33
N ASP A 161 -1.73 29.10 -12.15
CA ASP A 161 -2.21 29.41 -13.51
C ASP A 161 -2.17 28.18 -14.43
N GLY A 162 -1.19 27.29 -14.23
CA GLY A 162 -1.06 26.02 -14.95
C GLY A 162 -1.84 24.84 -14.36
N TYR A 163 -2.65 25.01 -13.30
CA TYR A 163 -3.33 23.90 -12.60
C TYR A 163 -4.38 23.19 -13.46
N VAL A 164 -5.11 23.94 -14.30
CA VAL A 164 -6.17 23.42 -15.20
C VAL A 164 -5.62 22.92 -16.54
N ASP A 165 -4.39 23.31 -16.90
CA ASP A 165 -3.64 22.74 -18.03
C ASP A 165 -2.96 21.41 -17.65
N ARG A 166 -2.37 21.36 -16.45
CA ARG A 166 -2.32 20.14 -15.63
C ARG A 166 -3.78 19.69 -15.36
N ILE A 167 -4.03 18.51 -14.81
CA ILE A 167 -5.35 17.84 -15.01
C ILE A 167 -5.61 17.53 -16.51
N VAL A 168 -6.01 18.49 -17.34
CA VAL A 168 -6.54 18.27 -18.72
C VAL A 168 -5.51 17.77 -19.74
N HIS A 169 -4.43 18.50 -20.03
CA HIS A 169 -3.67 18.32 -21.28
C HIS A 169 -2.71 17.12 -21.37
N LYS A 170 -2.66 16.25 -20.35
CA LYS A 170 -1.84 15.02 -20.38
C LYS A 170 -2.64 13.75 -20.67
N GLY A 171 -3.95 13.85 -20.88
CA GLY A 171 -4.83 12.72 -21.25
C GLY A 171 -5.17 12.69 -22.74
N LYS A 172 -4.28 12.18 -23.59
CA LYS A 172 -4.66 11.81 -24.97
C LYS A 172 -5.38 10.47 -25.07
N ASP A 173 -5.30 9.61 -24.04
CA ASP A 173 -5.61 8.17 -24.20
C ASP A 173 -6.70 7.59 -23.28
N SER A 174 -7.34 8.35 -22.38
CA SER A 174 -8.35 7.76 -21.48
C SER A 174 -9.43 8.72 -20.95
N ASN A 175 -10.57 8.75 -21.64
CA ASN A 175 -11.94 8.59 -21.14
C ASN A 175 -12.33 9.13 -19.73
N LEU A 176 -11.77 10.26 -19.29
CA LEU A 176 -12.25 10.99 -18.11
C LEU A 176 -13.54 11.78 -18.47
N PRO A 177 -14.60 11.71 -17.66
CA PRO A 177 -15.82 12.46 -17.92
C PRO A 177 -15.59 13.96 -17.69
N LEU A 178 -15.41 14.69 -18.79
CA LEU A 178 -15.28 16.15 -18.86
C LEU A 178 -16.39 16.90 -18.09
N SER A 179 -17.55 16.26 -17.89
CA SER A 179 -18.71 16.81 -17.17
C SER A 179 -18.39 17.28 -15.74
N ASN A 180 -17.51 16.61 -14.99
CA ASN A 180 -17.19 17.03 -13.63
C ASN A 180 -16.13 18.14 -13.55
N ALA A 181 -15.22 18.23 -14.52
CA ALA A 181 -14.33 19.38 -14.64
C ALA A 181 -15.12 20.65 -15.02
N MET A 182 -16.12 20.52 -15.91
CA MET A 182 -17.04 21.63 -16.22
C MET A 182 -17.91 22.03 -15.03
N ASN A 183 -18.34 21.09 -14.17
CA ASN A 183 -19.08 21.43 -12.95
C ASN A 183 -18.27 22.22 -11.90
N LEU A 184 -16.94 22.16 -11.95
CA LEU A 184 -16.07 23.04 -11.15
C LEU A 184 -15.95 24.45 -11.76
N PHE A 185 -15.94 24.54 -13.09
CA PHE A 185 -15.96 25.81 -13.81
C PHE A 185 -17.28 26.59 -13.60
N MET A 186 -18.40 25.87 -13.48
CA MET A 186 -19.76 26.43 -13.31
C MET A 186 -20.17 26.74 -11.87
N ARG A 187 -19.25 26.68 -10.89
CA ARG A 187 -19.52 26.98 -9.46
C ARG A 187 -18.82 28.25 -8.95
N GLY A 188 -18.47 29.15 -9.87
CA GLY A 188 -17.97 30.48 -9.56
C GLY A 188 -19.00 31.56 -9.88
N ASP A 189 -19.94 31.77 -8.96
CA ASP A 189 -20.72 33.00 -8.73
C ASP A 189 -20.85 33.18 -7.20
#